data_AF-A0A497SP22-F1
#
_entry.id   AF-A0A497SP22-F1
#
_cell.length_a   1.000
_cell.length_b   1.000
_cell.length_c   1.000
_cell.angle_alpha   90.00
_cell.angle_beta   90.00
_cell.angle_gamma   90.00
#
_symmetry.space_group_name_H-M   'P 1'
#
loop_
_entity.id
_entity.type
_entity.pdbx_description
1 polymer ?
#
loop_
_entity_poly.entity_id
_entity_poly.type
_entity_poly.pdbx_seq_one_letter_code
_entity_poly.pdbx_strand_id
1 'polypeptide(L)'
;MIEHITIILISSGVATITTYLLNKNLNRDKIIYSKLHEKRAKIIAELYSKIVEIEICLGDYKLPFELERQEQYEKLIKMSKLIHELSVFHLKNQIYFNNYQCSLLTKINIPLHELGIIHKIDYLKRSGTNTKRLMEIEKRIEKKIKKNIKEIEKDIENTKKELKIEFSKILGVKN
;
A
#
# COMPACT_ATOMS: atom_id res chain seq x y z
N MET A 1 -26.98 -46.76 43.31
CA MET A 1 -26.90 -45.37 43.84
C MET A 1 -25.51 -44.77 43.66
N ILE A 2 -24.43 -45.47 44.02
CA ILE A 2 -23.05 -44.99 43.86
C ILE A 2 -22.67 -44.74 42.38
N GLU A 3 -23.00 -45.68 41.48
CA GLU A 3 -22.68 -45.54 40.04
C GLU A 3 -23.31 -44.30 39.38
N HIS A 4 -24.55 -43.95 39.76
CA HIS A 4 -25.20 -42.75 39.24
C HIS A 4 -24.51 -41.46 39.69
N ILE A 5 -24.01 -41.41 40.93
CA ILE A 5 -23.27 -40.26 41.45
C ILE A 5 -21.92 -40.11 40.72
N THR A 6 -21.24 -41.23 40.44
CA THR A 6 -19.96 -41.24 39.71
C THR A 6 -20.14 -40.74 38.27
N ILE A 7 -21.20 -41.16 37.56
CA ILE A 7 -21.48 -40.72 36.19
C ILE A 7 -21.79 -39.22 36.13
N ILE A 8 -22.52 -38.67 37.10
CA ILE A 8 -22.86 -37.24 37.18
C ILE A 8 -21.61 -36.39 37.46
N LEU A 9 -20.71 -36.84 38.33
CA LEU A 9 -19.46 -36.13 38.61
C LEU A 9 -18.50 -36.12 37.41
N ILE A 10 -18.42 -37.24 36.68
CA ILE A 10 -17.60 -37.34 35.46
C ILE A 10 -18.16 -36.43 34.36
N SER A 11 -19.48 -36.42 34.14
CA SER A 11 -20.10 -35.58 33.11
C SER A 11 -19.96 -34.08 33.41
N SER A 12 -20.09 -33.68 34.68
CA SER A 12 -19.81 -32.33 35.18
C SER A 12 -18.35 -31.91 34.97
N GLY A 13 -17.41 -32.79 35.31
CA GLY A 13 -15.98 -32.54 35.11
C GLY A 13 -15.61 -32.36 33.64
N VAL A 14 -16.14 -33.21 32.76
CA VAL A 14 -15.92 -33.13 31.31
C VAL A 14 -16.54 -31.85 30.72
N ALA A 15 -17.74 -31.45 31.15
CA ALA A 15 -18.38 -30.20 30.71
C ALA A 15 -17.57 -28.94 31.13
N THR A 16 -17.00 -28.97 32.34
CA THR A 16 -16.18 -27.87 32.85
C THR A 16 -14.86 -27.75 32.07
N ILE A 17 -14.18 -28.87 31.82
CA ILE A 17 -12.93 -28.91 31.05
C ILE A 17 -13.16 -28.46 29.60
N THR A 18 -14.21 -28.95 28.95
CA THR A 18 -14.54 -28.58 27.56
C THR A 18 -14.87 -27.09 27.43
N THR A 19 -15.64 -26.53 28.37
CA THR A 19 -15.96 -25.10 28.40
C THR A 19 -14.72 -24.24 28.62
N TYR A 20 -13.82 -24.66 29.52
CA TYR A 20 -12.54 -23.99 29.75
C TYR A 20 -11.65 -23.98 28.50
N LEU A 21 -11.52 -25.13 27.81
CA LEU A 21 -10.75 -25.24 26.57
C LEU A 21 -11.33 -24.40 25.43
N LEU A 22 -12.67 -24.40 25.28
CA LEU A 22 -13.38 -23.54 24.32
C LEU A 22 -13.10 -22.07 24.58
N ASN A 23 -13.28 -21.60 25.82
CA ASN A 23 -13.02 -20.20 26.17
C ASN A 23 -11.55 -19.81 25.98
N LYS A 24 -10.61 -20.70 26.31
CA LYS A 24 -9.19 -20.46 26.09
C LYS A 24 -8.86 -20.32 24.59
N ASN A 25 -9.41 -21.19 23.76
CA ASN A 25 -9.21 -21.12 22.30
C ASN A 25 -9.87 -19.88 21.71
N LEU A 26 -11.12 -19.57 22.06
CA LEU A 26 -11.82 -18.36 21.63
C LEU A 26 -11.06 -17.09 22.02
N ASN A 27 -10.52 -17.01 23.24
CA ASN A 27 -9.72 -15.87 23.67
C ASN A 27 -8.40 -15.77 22.89
N ARG A 28 -7.73 -16.91 22.63
CA ARG A 28 -6.52 -16.93 21.80
C ARG A 28 -6.81 -16.43 20.39
N ASP A 29 -7.88 -16.92 19.77
CA ASP A 29 -8.28 -16.52 18.42
C ASP A 29 -8.66 -15.05 18.37
N LYS A 30 -9.38 -14.55 19.38
CA LYS A 30 -9.70 -13.12 19.51
C LYS A 30 -8.44 -12.24 19.62
N ILE A 31 -7.43 -12.68 20.37
CA ILE A 31 -6.15 -11.96 20.50
C ILE A 31 -5.37 -11.99 19.18
N ILE A 32 -5.27 -13.14 18.51
CA ILE A 32 -4.58 -13.27 17.23
C ILE A 32 -5.25 -12.38 16.19
N TYR A 33 -6.58 -12.44 16.10
CA TYR A 33 -7.38 -11.65 15.19
C TYR A 33 -7.25 -10.14 15.45
N SER A 34 -7.29 -9.73 16.72
CA SER A 34 -7.09 -8.34 17.13
C SER A 34 -5.71 -7.80 16.72
N LYS A 35 -4.63 -8.57 16.98
CA LYS A 35 -3.27 -8.17 16.58
C LYS A 35 -3.09 -8.10 15.07
N LEU A 36 -3.70 -9.04 14.33
CA LEU A 36 -3.64 -9.05 12.88
C LEU A 36 -4.35 -7.83 12.29
N HIS A 37 -5.53 -7.47 12.82
CA HIS A 37 -6.25 -6.27 12.42
C HIS A 37 -5.53 -4.99 12.75
N GLU A 38 -4.93 -4.90 13.94
CA GLU A 38 -4.11 -3.74 14.30
C GLU A 38 -2.93 -3.58 13.35
N LYS A 39 -2.23 -4.68 13.02
CA LYS A 39 -1.13 -4.66 12.06
C LYS A 39 -1.61 -4.27 10.66
N ARG A 40 -2.74 -4.82 10.20
CA ARG A 40 -3.34 -4.49 8.90
C ARG A 40 -3.76 -3.02 8.83
N ALA A 41 -4.36 -2.48 9.88
CA ALA A 41 -4.72 -1.07 9.99
C ALA A 41 -3.50 -0.16 9.87
N LYS A 42 -2.42 -0.47 10.62
CA LYS A 42 -1.15 0.27 10.53
C LYS A 42 -0.58 0.28 9.11
N ILE A 43 -0.59 -0.87 8.44
CA ILE A 43 -0.10 -1.00 7.06
C ILE A 43 -0.95 -0.21 6.07
N ILE A 44 -2.27 -0.24 6.20
CA ILE A 44 -3.17 0.53 5.33
C ILE A 44 -2.99 2.03 5.55
N ALA A 45 -2.83 2.47 6.79
CA ALA A 45 -2.56 3.87 7.11
C ALA A 45 -1.22 4.35 6.53
N GLU A 46 -0.16 3.53 6.64
CA GLU A 46 1.14 3.85 6.07
C GLU A 46 1.10 3.88 4.53
N LEU A 47 0.39 2.93 3.91
CA LEU A 47 0.16 2.91 2.47
C LEU A 47 -0.57 4.18 2.00
N TYR A 48 -1.62 4.58 2.72
CA TYR A 48 -2.37 5.79 2.44
C TYR A 48 -1.47 7.03 2.50
N SER A 49 -0.62 7.15 3.54
CA SER A 49 0.34 8.25 3.68
C SER A 49 1.28 8.33 2.48
N LYS A 50 1.86 7.19 2.06
CA LYS A 50 2.78 7.16 0.90
C LYS A 50 2.10 7.59 -0.40
N ILE A 51 0.84 7.21 -0.60
CA ILE A 51 0.06 7.63 -1.78
C ILE A 51 -0.21 9.14 -1.74
N VAL A 52 -0.55 9.70 -0.57
CA VAL A 52 -0.74 11.15 -0.40
C VAL A 52 0.55 11.92 -0.68
N GLU A 53 1.70 11.44 -0.21
CA GLU A 53 2.99 12.08 -0.49
C GLU A 53 3.31 12.11 -2.00
N ILE A 54 2.97 11.04 -2.72
CA ILE A 54 3.11 10.96 -4.18
C ILE A 54 2.14 11.92 -4.88
N GLU A 55 0.87 11.98 -4.43
CA GLU A 55 -0.13 12.91 -4.97
C GLU A 55 0.31 14.37 -4.83
N ILE A 56 0.83 14.76 -3.66
CA ILE A 56 1.39 16.10 -3.43
C ILE A 56 2.54 16.36 -4.40
N CYS A 57 3.47 15.41 -4.53
CA CYS A 57 4.60 15.56 -5.45
C CYS A 57 4.16 15.58 -6.93
N LEU A 58 3.06 14.90 -7.29
CA LEU A 58 2.49 14.91 -8.65
C LEU A 58 1.83 16.23 -8.98
N GLY A 59 1.15 16.86 -8.01
CA GLY A 59 0.66 18.23 -8.13
C GLY A 59 1.79 19.19 -8.46
N ASP A 60 2.91 19.07 -7.74
CA ASP A 60 4.14 19.82 -8.02
C ASP A 60 4.80 19.42 -9.36
N TYR A 61 4.58 18.19 -9.84
CA TYR A 61 5.07 17.64 -11.11
C TYR A 61 4.31 18.17 -12.33
N LYS A 62 3.22 18.91 -12.17
CA LYS A 62 2.62 19.65 -13.28
C LYS A 62 3.42 20.91 -13.67
N LEU A 63 4.28 21.39 -12.77
CA LEU A 63 5.11 22.60 -12.92
C LEU A 63 6.60 22.41 -13.30
N PRO A 64 7.25 21.23 -13.27
CA PRO A 64 8.68 21.08 -13.48
C PRO A 64 9.09 21.15 -14.95
N PHE A 65 8.19 21.52 -15.87
CA PHE A 65 8.60 21.94 -17.22
C PHE A 65 8.80 23.47 -17.30
N GLU A 66 8.44 24.21 -16.24
CA GLU A 66 8.49 25.67 -16.14
C GLU A 66 9.47 26.17 -15.05
N LEU A 67 9.99 25.28 -14.20
CA LEU A 67 10.93 25.63 -13.11
C LEU A 67 12.38 25.73 -13.60
N GLU A 68 13.27 26.30 -12.79
CA GLU A 68 14.71 26.24 -13.06
C GLU A 68 15.26 24.80 -12.95
N ARG A 69 16.32 24.49 -13.72
CA ARG A 69 16.88 23.13 -13.87
C ARG A 69 17.27 22.43 -12.57
N GLN A 70 17.54 23.18 -11.50
CA GLN A 70 17.95 22.64 -10.21
C GLN A 70 16.74 22.24 -9.36
N GLU A 71 15.72 23.08 -9.28
CA GLU A 71 14.46 22.76 -8.59
C GLU A 71 13.71 21.59 -9.25
N GLN A 72 13.75 21.52 -10.59
CA GLN A 72 13.21 20.37 -11.33
C GLN A 72 13.90 19.07 -10.89
N TYR A 73 15.22 19.10 -10.72
CA TYR A 73 16.01 17.93 -10.37
C TYR A 73 15.70 17.41 -8.96
N GLU A 74 15.60 18.30 -7.98
CA GLU A 74 15.26 17.92 -6.60
C GLU A 74 13.86 17.30 -6.52
N LYS A 75 12.90 17.87 -7.26
CA LYS A 75 11.54 17.30 -7.38
C LYS A 75 11.57 15.92 -8.03
N LEU A 76 12.37 15.72 -9.08
CA LEU A 76 12.55 14.41 -9.72
C LEU A 76 13.15 13.37 -8.78
N ILE A 77 14.17 13.74 -8.00
CA ILE A 77 14.77 12.84 -6.98
C ILE A 77 13.72 12.45 -5.95
N LYS A 78 13.03 13.44 -5.37
CA LYS A 78 12.01 13.20 -4.34
C LYS A 78 10.92 12.28 -4.86
N MET A 79 10.40 12.56 -6.05
CA MET A 79 9.39 11.74 -6.71
C MET A 79 9.90 10.31 -6.93
N SER A 80 11.09 10.15 -7.51
CA SER A 80 11.69 8.82 -7.75
C SER A 80 11.86 8.02 -6.46
N LYS A 81 12.28 8.66 -5.36
CA LYS A 81 12.40 8.03 -4.05
C LYS A 81 11.05 7.56 -3.52
N LEU A 82 10.03 8.40 -3.56
CA LEU A 82 8.69 8.06 -3.08
C LEU A 82 8.08 6.88 -3.87
N ILE A 83 8.25 6.87 -5.19
CA ILE A 83 7.79 5.79 -6.06
C ILE A 83 8.47 4.47 -5.71
N HIS A 84 9.80 4.52 -5.49
CA HIS A 84 10.56 3.35 -5.08
C HIS A 84 10.09 2.84 -3.71
N GLU A 85 9.92 3.74 -2.74
CA GLU A 85 9.44 3.39 -1.41
C GLU A 85 8.03 2.78 -1.44
N LEU A 86 7.10 3.33 -2.23
CA LEU A 86 5.76 2.76 -2.42
C LEU A 86 5.85 1.35 -3.01
N SER A 87 6.68 1.16 -4.03
CA SER A 87 6.86 -0.14 -4.69
C SER A 87 7.41 -1.19 -3.71
N VAL A 88 8.47 -0.85 -2.97
CA VAL A 88 9.06 -1.73 -1.97
C VAL A 88 8.07 -2.02 -0.83
N PHE A 89 7.35 -1.00 -0.38
CA PHE A 89 6.35 -1.15 0.68
C PHE A 89 5.22 -2.09 0.26
N HIS A 90 4.69 -1.94 -0.95
CA HIS A 90 3.66 -2.82 -1.50
C HIS A 90 4.15 -4.28 -1.55
N LEU A 91 5.34 -4.52 -2.08
CA LEU A 91 5.91 -5.87 -2.17
C LEU A 91 6.12 -6.51 -0.79
N LYS A 92 6.63 -5.75 0.19
CA LYS A 92 6.89 -6.26 1.55
C LYS A 92 5.61 -6.58 2.33
N ASN A 93 4.51 -5.88 2.04
CA ASN A 93 3.28 -5.97 2.82
C ASN A 93 2.12 -6.63 2.05
N GLN A 94 2.40 -7.27 0.91
CA GLN A 94 1.38 -7.82 0.01
C GLN A 94 0.39 -8.75 0.72
N ILE A 95 0.86 -9.53 1.69
CA ILE A 95 0.04 -10.48 2.48
C ILE A 95 -1.07 -9.81 3.31
N TYR A 96 -0.98 -8.50 3.54
CA TYR A 96 -1.96 -7.73 4.32
C TYR A 96 -3.03 -7.08 3.44
N PHE A 97 -2.89 -7.19 2.12
CA PHE A 97 -3.80 -6.65 1.13
C PHE A 97 -4.62 -7.76 0.48
N ASN A 98 -5.87 -7.45 0.15
CA ASN A 98 -6.66 -8.33 -0.70
C ASN A 98 -6.27 -8.17 -2.19
N ASN A 99 -6.69 -9.12 -3.03
CA ASN A 99 -6.35 -9.12 -4.46
C ASN A 99 -6.77 -7.82 -5.17
N TYR A 100 -7.90 -7.26 -4.80
CA TYR A 100 -8.39 -6.00 -5.37
C TYR A 100 -7.46 -4.83 -5.03
N GLN A 101 -7.04 -4.70 -3.76
CA GLN A 101 -6.05 -3.71 -3.32
C GLN A 101 -4.71 -3.87 -4.03
N CYS A 102 -4.19 -5.11 -4.14
CA CYS A 102 -2.97 -5.39 -4.90
C CYS A 102 -3.10 -4.95 -6.37
N SER A 103 -4.27 -5.15 -6.98
CA SER A 103 -4.52 -4.74 -8.35
C SER A 103 -4.51 -3.22 -8.51
N LEU A 104 -5.11 -2.48 -7.57
CA LEU A 104 -5.10 -1.01 -7.55
C LEU A 104 -3.67 -0.46 -7.38
N LEU A 105 -2.91 -1.04 -6.45
CA LEU A 105 -1.51 -0.68 -6.24
C LEU A 105 -0.64 -0.95 -7.46
N THR A 106 -0.91 -2.04 -8.18
CA THR A 106 -0.23 -2.35 -9.44
C THR A 106 -0.56 -1.34 -10.53
N LYS A 107 -1.83 -0.92 -10.62
CA LYS A 107 -2.29 0.10 -11.59
C LYS A 107 -1.60 1.45 -11.38
N ILE A 108 -1.39 1.88 -10.13
CA ILE A 108 -0.66 3.14 -9.86
C ILE A 108 0.86 2.97 -9.96
N ASN A 109 1.43 1.82 -9.57
CA ASN A 109 2.88 1.61 -9.57
C ASN A 109 3.50 1.60 -10.97
N ILE A 110 2.81 1.07 -11.99
CA ILE A 110 3.37 1.00 -13.35
C ILE A 110 3.63 2.40 -13.94
N PRO A 111 2.63 3.30 -14.00
CA PRO A 111 2.85 4.67 -14.49
C PRO A 111 3.84 5.46 -13.63
N LEU A 112 3.80 5.25 -12.31
CA LEU A 112 4.75 5.87 -11.39
C LEU A 112 6.18 5.38 -11.64
N HIS A 113 6.39 4.08 -11.85
CA HIS A 113 7.72 3.57 -12.17
C HIS A 113 8.29 4.19 -13.45
N GLU A 114 7.45 4.45 -14.46
CA GLU A 114 7.86 5.17 -15.67
C GLU A 114 8.31 6.61 -15.39
N LEU A 115 7.67 7.32 -14.46
CA LEU A 115 8.14 8.62 -13.96
C LEU A 115 9.53 8.50 -13.32
N GLY A 116 9.78 7.44 -12.54
CA GLY A 116 11.09 7.16 -11.96
C GLY A 116 12.20 6.96 -13.01
N ILE A 117 11.86 6.45 -14.19
CA ILE A 117 12.82 6.27 -15.29
C ILE A 117 13.31 7.62 -15.82
N ILE A 118 12.47 8.66 -15.87
CA ILE A 118 12.88 10.00 -16.30
C ILE A 118 14.03 10.51 -15.44
N HIS A 119 13.91 10.38 -14.11
CA HIS A 119 14.99 10.78 -13.20
C HIS A 119 16.30 10.03 -13.48
N LYS A 120 16.23 8.71 -13.72
CA LYS A 120 17.41 7.91 -14.07
C LYS A 120 18.05 8.35 -15.39
N ILE A 121 17.24 8.75 -16.37
CA ILE A 121 17.75 9.28 -17.64
C ILE A 121 18.43 10.63 -17.43
N ASP A 122 17.85 11.54 -16.64
CA ASP A 122 18.48 12.83 -16.32
C ASP A 122 19.82 12.66 -15.61
N TYR A 123 19.89 11.73 -14.64
CA TYR A 123 21.14 11.37 -13.97
C TYR A 123 22.23 10.88 -14.95
N LEU A 124 21.86 9.97 -15.88
CA LEU A 124 22.80 9.44 -16.88
C LEU A 124 23.34 10.54 -17.79
N LYS A 125 22.48 11.46 -18.22
CA LYS A 125 22.89 12.61 -19.05
C LYS A 125 23.88 13.51 -18.32
N ARG A 126 23.62 13.83 -17.05
CA ARG A 126 24.52 14.63 -16.20
C ARG A 126 25.85 13.92 -15.94
N SER A 127 25.85 12.59 -15.91
CA SER A 127 27.06 11.77 -15.78
C SER A 127 27.84 11.61 -17.10
N GLY A 128 27.52 12.39 -18.14
CA GLY A 128 28.19 12.37 -19.44
C GLY A 128 27.65 11.30 -20.42
N THR A 129 26.69 10.48 -20.01
CA THR A 129 26.04 9.50 -20.89
C THR A 129 24.85 10.13 -21.59
N ASN A 130 25.10 10.91 -22.64
CA ASN A 130 24.04 11.57 -23.42
C ASN A 130 23.94 10.98 -24.83
N THR A 131 23.10 9.95 -24.99
CA THR A 131 22.90 9.27 -26.29
C THR A 131 21.56 9.65 -26.91
N LYS A 132 21.47 9.63 -28.25
CA LYS A 132 20.22 9.82 -29.00
C LYS A 132 19.11 8.88 -28.49
N ARG A 133 19.46 7.63 -28.19
CA ARG A 133 18.55 6.61 -27.62
C ARG A 133 17.95 7.05 -26.27
N LEU A 134 18.74 7.65 -25.38
CA LEU A 134 18.23 8.14 -24.09
C LEU A 134 17.25 9.29 -24.28
N MET A 135 17.52 10.21 -25.20
CA MET A 135 16.60 11.30 -25.53
C MET A 135 15.27 10.80 -26.12
N GLU A 136 15.32 9.76 -26.96
CA GLU A 136 14.11 9.13 -27.53
C GLU A 136 13.27 8.44 -26.46
N ILE A 137 13.90 7.74 -25.51
CA ILE A 137 13.21 7.09 -24.39
C ILE A 137 12.53 8.14 -23.50
N GLU A 138 13.25 9.18 -23.10
CA GLU A 138 12.71 10.27 -22.29
C GLU A 138 11.49 10.92 -22.96
N LYS A 139 11.61 11.35 -24.23
CA LYS A 139 10.49 11.95 -24.97
C LYS A 139 9.28 11.01 -25.06
N ARG A 140 9.51 9.70 -25.24
CA ARG A 140 8.43 8.71 -25.29
C ARG A 140 7.71 8.60 -23.94
N ILE A 141 8.47 8.55 -22.85
CA ILE A 141 7.93 8.46 -21.48
C ILE A 141 7.20 9.76 -21.13
N GLU A 142 7.79 10.92 -21.39
CA GLU A 142 7.15 12.23 -21.19
C GLU A 142 5.82 12.34 -21.94
N LYS A 143 5.79 11.96 -23.22
CA LYS A 143 4.56 11.99 -24.02
C LYS A 143 3.49 11.07 -23.44
N LYS A 144 3.88 9.87 -22.98
CA LYS A 144 2.95 8.91 -22.37
C LYS A 144 2.38 9.45 -21.06
N ILE A 145 3.22 10.00 -20.19
CA ILE A 145 2.80 10.63 -18.93
C ILE A 145 1.88 11.81 -19.21
N LYS A 146 2.26 12.75 -20.09
CA LYS A 146 1.43 13.92 -20.43
C LYS A 146 0.05 13.51 -20.94
N LYS A 147 -0.03 12.44 -21.74
CA LYS A 147 -1.31 11.90 -22.23
C LYS A 147 -2.17 11.31 -21.11
N ASN A 148 -1.55 10.62 -20.16
CA ASN A 148 -2.26 9.79 -19.19
C ASN A 148 -2.30 10.39 -17.78
N ILE A 149 -1.75 11.59 -17.54
CA ILE A 149 -1.62 12.17 -16.20
C ILE A 149 -2.97 12.25 -15.46
N LYS A 150 -4.04 12.63 -16.18
CA LYS A 150 -5.39 12.69 -15.61
C LYS A 150 -5.93 11.32 -15.19
N GLU A 151 -5.57 10.27 -15.92
CA GLU A 151 -5.96 8.90 -15.58
C GLU A 151 -5.18 8.42 -14.34
N ILE A 152 -3.88 8.73 -14.27
CA ILE A 152 -3.04 8.43 -13.10
C ILE A 152 -3.60 9.11 -11.85
N GLU A 153 -3.96 10.40 -11.95
CA GLU A 153 -4.58 11.14 -10.84
C GLU A 153 -5.91 10.53 -10.41
N LYS A 154 -6.74 10.12 -11.36
CA LYS A 154 -8.00 9.45 -11.09
C LYS A 154 -7.77 8.11 -10.39
N ASP A 155 -6.78 7.33 -10.82
CA ASP A 155 -6.45 6.04 -10.22
C ASP A 155 -5.88 6.20 -8.80
N ILE A 156 -5.09 7.23 -8.54
CA ILE A 156 -4.63 7.61 -7.20
C ILE A 156 -5.82 7.93 -6.29
N GLU A 157 -6.73 8.79 -6.75
CA GLU A 157 -7.89 9.19 -5.96
C GLU A 157 -8.84 8.01 -5.69
N ASN A 158 -9.07 7.15 -6.68
CA ASN A 158 -9.84 5.92 -6.50
C ASN A 158 -9.16 4.99 -5.48
N THR A 159 -7.85 4.81 -5.58
CA THR A 159 -7.09 3.97 -4.63
C THR A 159 -7.21 4.52 -3.21
N LYS A 160 -7.11 5.84 -3.02
CA LYS A 160 -7.31 6.49 -1.72
C LYS A 160 -8.71 6.22 -1.14
N LYS A 161 -9.76 6.34 -1.95
CA LYS A 161 -11.14 6.08 -1.52
C LYS A 161 -11.30 4.64 -1.05
N GLU A 162 -10.78 3.68 -1.80
CA GLU A 162 -10.85 2.26 -1.45
C GLU A 162 -10.07 1.95 -0.17
N LEU A 163 -8.89 2.55 0.01
CA LEU A 163 -8.14 2.40 1.26
C LEU A 163 -8.88 2.97 2.46
N LYS A 164 -9.55 4.11 2.32
CA LYS A 164 -10.40 4.67 3.39
C LYS A 164 -11.56 3.74 3.74
N ILE A 165 -12.26 3.21 2.74
CA ILE A 165 -13.36 2.27 2.93
C ILE A 165 -12.87 1.04 3.70
N GLU A 166 -11.74 0.47 3.31
CA GLU A 166 -11.16 -0.70 3.97
C GLU A 166 -10.68 -0.39 5.39
N PHE A 167 -10.12 0.79 5.62
CA PHE A 167 -9.74 1.23 6.95
C PHE A 167 -10.96 1.37 7.87
N SER A 168 -12.05 2.00 7.39
CA SER A 168 -13.32 2.08 8.14
C SER A 168 -13.88 0.71 8.51
N LYS A 169 -13.82 -0.27 7.58
CA LYS A 169 -14.24 -1.65 7.83
C LYS A 169 -13.43 -2.30 8.96
N ILE A 170 -12.11 -2.09 8.99
CA ILE A 170 -11.24 -2.62 10.06
C ILE A 170 -11.58 -1.97 11.40
N LEU A 171 -11.89 -0.68 11.41
CA LEU A 171 -12.33 0.03 12.61
C LEU A 171 -13.76 -0.30 13.05
N GLY A 172 -14.54 -1.01 12.23
CA GLY A 172 -15.95 -1.30 12.51
C GLY A 172 -16.88 -0.09 12.39
N VAL A 173 -16.45 0.97 11.69
CA VAL A 173 -17.29 2.14 11.41
C VAL A 173 -18.22 1.81 10.24
N LYS A 174 -19.53 1.96 10.42
CA LYS A 174 -20.50 1.85 9.32
C LYS A 174 -20.35 3.08 8.40
N ASN A 175 -20.03 2.83 7.13
CA ASN A 175 -20.04 3.84 6.08
C ASN A 175 -21.45 4.08 5.56
#